data_AF-A0A9W9JWJ4-F1
#
_entry.id   AF-A0A9W9JWJ4-F1
#
_cell.length_a   1.000
_cell.length_b   1.000
_cell.length_c   1.000
_cell.angle_alpha   90.00
_cell.angle_beta   90.00
_cell.angle_gamma   90.00
#
_symmetry.space_group_name_H-M   'P 1'
#
loop_
_entity.id
_entity.type
_entity.pdbx_description
1 polymer ?
#
loop_
_entity_poly.entity_id
_entity_poly.type
_entity_poly.pdbx_seq_one_letter_code
_entity_poly.pdbx_strand_id
1 'polypeptide(L)'
;MEIGDPIDSEYPSEEEDQSAAVQENIPEGWTANEPDLEEDDIDGNIQRCRDRIAAGIFPRAFKARLKGYKVRKRARDAILTAEPEIQDENVAQRLHWLKFTEAELVKDGDKGEHLPNVRALIKAYRSGKLAWDETKVTYWSKGKQLCEPQEFDVEGFKKINLANNGHKGFWVEGGEKPGPFNMFPSFINDPTTIPLNYHQHEIWFDVQVSDSRPVQGPPIVPKQMKFLDDSGSHLMCIFQDDLDEIISLAHGTQPMDIGPRPVVTANGVRNLDRKLLEARVLTPKLEVITRPSFVACSIRPTSDKSYSNTRLSGVWWKNLLYLGMAPDDTGRLYVSTDKTNMVNPMPDIDSNNASAPV
;
A
#
# COMPACT_ATOMS: atom_id res chain seq x y z
N MET A 1 -11.21 4.98 25.05
CA MET A 1 -12.05 4.69 23.87
C MET A 1 -11.51 3.37 23.36
N GLU A 2 -12.14 2.26 23.75
CA GLU A 2 -11.79 0.94 23.22
C GLU A 2 -11.97 1.02 21.71
N ILE A 3 -10.85 1.06 20.99
CA ILE A 3 -10.85 0.84 19.55
C ILE A 3 -11.31 -0.61 19.47
N GLY A 4 -12.55 -0.81 19.01
CA GLY A 4 -13.17 -2.14 18.96
C GLY A 4 -12.16 -3.13 18.43
N ASP A 5 -12.04 -4.25 19.13
CA ASP A 5 -11.19 -5.37 18.73
C ASP A 5 -11.28 -5.57 17.21
N PRO A 6 -10.17 -5.92 16.53
CA PRO A 6 -10.24 -6.25 15.11
C PRO A 6 -11.39 -7.24 14.97
N ILE A 7 -12.46 -6.82 14.27
CA ILE A 7 -13.71 -7.58 14.15
C ILE A 7 -13.30 -9.03 14.03
N ASP A 8 -13.54 -9.82 15.09
CA ASP A 8 -13.15 -11.21 15.13
C ASP A 8 -13.64 -11.77 13.80
N SER A 9 -12.70 -12.09 12.92
CA SER A 9 -12.98 -12.88 11.74
C SER A 9 -13.12 -14.31 12.21
N GLU A 10 -14.03 -14.53 13.17
CA GLU A 10 -14.83 -15.73 13.20
C GLU A 10 -15.51 -15.77 11.83
N TYR A 11 -14.81 -16.36 10.85
CA TYR A 11 -15.45 -17.02 9.74
C TYR A 11 -16.48 -17.93 10.40
N PRO A 12 -17.77 -17.61 10.31
CA PRO A 12 -18.76 -18.42 11.00
C PRO A 12 -18.65 -19.80 10.37
N SER A 13 -18.45 -20.81 11.21
CA SER A 13 -18.45 -22.21 10.83
C SER A 13 -19.52 -22.43 9.77
N GLU A 14 -19.16 -23.10 8.67
CA GLU A 14 -20.11 -23.50 7.64
C GLU A 14 -21.23 -24.33 8.30
N GLU A 15 -22.30 -23.67 8.76
CA GLU A 15 -23.58 -24.33 8.87
C GLU A 15 -23.96 -24.66 7.43
N GLU A 16 -23.69 -25.90 7.05
CA GLU A 16 -24.19 -26.51 5.82
C GLU A 16 -25.72 -26.36 5.81
N ASP A 17 -26.19 -25.30 5.16
CA ASP A 17 -27.55 -25.18 4.70
C ASP A 17 -27.74 -26.25 3.61
N GLN A 18 -28.04 -27.49 4.04
CA GLN A 18 -28.46 -28.62 3.21
C GLN A 18 -29.89 -28.38 2.68
N SER A 19 -30.18 -27.19 2.16
CA SER A 19 -31.47 -26.92 1.51
C SER A 19 -31.45 -27.36 0.05
N ALA A 20 -32.54 -28.01 -0.32
CA ALA A 20 -32.88 -28.63 -1.60
C ALA A 20 -32.23 -27.99 -2.83
N ALA A 21 -31.80 -28.83 -3.78
CA ALA A 21 -31.26 -28.45 -5.08
C ALA A 21 -32.04 -27.28 -5.70
N VAL A 22 -31.53 -26.06 -5.55
CA VAL A 22 -32.11 -24.89 -6.18
C VAL A 22 -31.77 -25.02 -7.66
N GLN A 23 -32.80 -25.20 -8.48
CA GLN A 23 -32.64 -25.19 -9.93
C GLN A 23 -32.07 -23.82 -10.33
N GLU A 24 -30.81 -23.82 -10.74
CA GLU A 24 -30.10 -22.60 -11.08
C GLU A 24 -30.56 -22.10 -12.45
N ASN A 25 -31.25 -20.96 -12.48
CA ASN A 25 -31.65 -20.30 -13.72
C ASN A 25 -30.51 -19.40 -14.19
N ILE A 26 -29.40 -20.01 -14.62
CA ILE A 26 -28.22 -19.27 -15.06
C ILE A 26 -28.38 -18.90 -16.54
N PRO A 27 -28.45 -17.60 -16.88
CA PRO A 27 -28.48 -17.20 -18.28
C PRO A 27 -27.16 -17.54 -18.98
N GLU A 28 -27.22 -17.78 -20.28
CA GLU A 28 -26.04 -18.09 -21.08
C GLU A 28 -24.99 -16.97 -20.98
N GLY A 29 -23.72 -17.34 -20.77
CA GLY A 29 -22.59 -16.40 -20.64
C GLY A 29 -22.38 -15.78 -19.26
N TRP A 30 -23.23 -16.12 -18.27
CA TRP A 30 -23.11 -15.56 -16.93
C TRP A 30 -22.12 -16.34 -16.06
N THR A 31 -21.37 -15.60 -15.25
CA THR A 31 -20.45 -16.17 -14.26
C THR A 31 -20.78 -15.62 -12.88
N ALA A 32 -20.42 -16.38 -11.84
CA ALA A 32 -20.59 -15.91 -10.46
C ALA A 32 -19.78 -14.65 -10.16
N ASN A 33 -18.77 -14.30 -10.97
CA ASN A 33 -17.82 -13.23 -10.66
C ASN A 33 -18.27 -11.83 -11.11
N GLU A 34 -19.24 -11.71 -12.03
CA GLU A 34 -19.77 -10.42 -12.53
C GLU A 34 -18.66 -9.35 -12.75
N PRO A 35 -17.78 -9.55 -13.76
CA PRO A 35 -16.54 -8.78 -13.92
C PRO A 35 -16.75 -7.29 -14.31
N ASP A 36 -17.98 -6.90 -14.62
CA ASP A 36 -18.38 -5.52 -14.93
C ASP A 36 -18.65 -4.65 -13.69
N LEU A 37 -18.43 -5.21 -12.49
CA LEU A 37 -18.75 -4.56 -11.23
C LEU A 37 -17.66 -3.66 -10.68
N GLU A 38 -18.08 -2.49 -10.20
CA GLU A 38 -17.27 -1.68 -9.29
C GLU A 38 -17.37 -2.27 -7.88
N GLU A 39 -16.28 -2.85 -7.38
CA GLU A 39 -16.23 -3.52 -6.07
C GLU A 39 -16.46 -2.57 -4.87
N ASP A 40 -16.28 -1.26 -5.10
CA ASP A 40 -16.40 -0.21 -4.09
C ASP A 40 -17.84 0.34 -3.96
N ASP A 41 -18.74 0.05 -4.91
CA ASP A 41 -20.17 0.36 -4.79
C ASP A 41 -20.87 -0.65 -3.86
N ILE A 42 -20.61 -0.52 -2.56
CA ILE A 42 -21.11 -1.45 -1.53
C ILE A 42 -22.65 -1.54 -1.57
N ASP A 43 -23.34 -0.42 -1.76
CA ASP A 43 -24.81 -0.39 -1.73
C ASP A 43 -25.43 -1.00 -2.99
N GLY A 44 -24.89 -0.67 -4.17
CA GLY A 44 -25.31 -1.28 -5.42
C GLY A 44 -25.02 -2.77 -5.45
N ASN A 45 -23.87 -3.21 -4.92
CA ASN A 45 -23.54 -4.62 -4.81
C ASN A 45 -24.46 -5.38 -3.83
N ILE A 46 -24.87 -4.77 -2.71
CA ILE A 46 -25.88 -5.36 -1.81
C ILE A 46 -27.21 -5.55 -2.54
N GLN A 47 -27.67 -4.53 -3.26
CA GLN A 47 -28.93 -4.61 -3.99
C GLN A 47 -28.86 -5.67 -5.09
N ARG A 48 -27.79 -5.67 -5.88
CA ARG A 48 -27.58 -6.67 -6.93
C ARG A 48 -27.55 -8.09 -6.37
N CYS A 49 -26.86 -8.34 -5.26
CA CYS A 49 -26.88 -9.66 -4.62
C CYS A 49 -28.32 -10.09 -4.27
N ARG A 50 -29.17 -9.19 -3.80
CA ARG A 50 -30.59 -9.50 -3.52
C ARG A 50 -31.34 -9.85 -4.80
N ASP A 51 -31.14 -9.10 -5.86
CA ASP A 51 -31.80 -9.31 -7.15
C ASP A 51 -31.39 -10.66 -7.76
N ARG A 52 -30.10 -11.03 -7.69
CA ARG A 52 -29.59 -12.33 -8.17
C ARG A 52 -30.14 -13.51 -7.38
N ILE A 53 -30.18 -13.39 -6.05
CA ILE A 53 -30.79 -14.39 -5.17
C ILE A 53 -32.28 -14.57 -5.51
N ALA A 54 -33.02 -13.46 -5.70
CA ALA A 54 -34.43 -13.49 -6.06
C ALA A 54 -34.69 -14.11 -7.43
N ALA A 55 -33.77 -13.91 -8.39
CA ALA A 55 -33.83 -14.49 -9.73
C ALA A 55 -33.37 -15.97 -9.78
N GLY A 56 -32.86 -16.54 -8.69
CA GLY A 56 -32.31 -17.90 -8.67
C GLY A 56 -30.99 -18.05 -9.44
N ILE A 57 -30.23 -16.96 -9.60
CA ILE A 57 -28.94 -16.93 -10.30
C ILE A 57 -27.83 -17.10 -9.25
N PHE A 58 -27.07 -18.20 -9.30
CA PHE A 58 -26.00 -18.55 -8.34
C PHE A 58 -26.31 -18.20 -6.86
N PRO A 59 -27.47 -18.61 -6.32
CA PRO A 59 -27.97 -18.10 -5.05
C PRO A 59 -27.02 -18.34 -3.88
N ARG A 60 -26.28 -19.46 -3.87
CA ARG A 60 -25.26 -19.74 -2.83
C ARG A 60 -24.11 -18.73 -2.88
N ALA A 61 -23.57 -18.45 -4.06
CA ALA A 61 -22.47 -17.50 -4.24
C ALA A 61 -22.90 -16.08 -3.84
N PHE A 62 -24.09 -15.63 -4.28
CA PHE A 62 -24.58 -14.30 -3.95
C PHE A 62 -25.01 -14.15 -2.48
N LYS A 63 -25.47 -15.22 -1.81
CA LYS A 63 -25.68 -15.21 -0.35
C LYS A 63 -24.36 -14.97 0.39
N ALA A 64 -23.29 -15.68 0.02
CA ALA A 64 -21.97 -15.51 0.62
C ALA A 64 -21.41 -14.09 0.37
N ARG A 65 -21.50 -13.61 -0.88
CA ARG A 65 -21.09 -12.24 -1.26
C ARG A 65 -21.90 -11.17 -0.51
N LEU A 66 -23.22 -11.34 -0.40
CA LEU A 66 -24.10 -10.43 0.36
C LEU A 66 -23.68 -10.34 1.83
N LYS A 67 -23.30 -11.46 2.46
CA LYS A 67 -22.78 -11.47 3.84
C LYS A 67 -21.52 -10.61 3.94
N GLY A 68 -20.57 -10.76 3.02
CA GLY A 68 -19.36 -9.94 2.94
C GLY A 68 -19.65 -8.44 2.80
N TYR A 69 -20.50 -8.05 1.85
CA TYR A 69 -20.84 -6.63 1.68
C TYR A 69 -21.61 -6.05 2.87
N LYS A 70 -22.47 -6.82 3.54
CA LYS A 70 -23.12 -6.36 4.79
C LYS A 70 -22.13 -6.12 5.93
N VAL A 71 -21.03 -6.86 6.00
CA VAL A 71 -19.94 -6.57 6.95
C VAL A 71 -19.24 -5.27 6.58
N ARG A 72 -18.83 -5.11 5.31
CA ARG A 72 -18.19 -3.88 4.80
C ARG A 72 -19.07 -2.65 5.02
N LYS A 73 -20.37 -2.75 4.72
CA LYS A 73 -21.35 -1.67 4.95
C LYS A 73 -21.44 -1.29 6.42
N ARG A 74 -21.57 -2.25 7.33
CA ARG A 74 -21.60 -1.97 8.77
C ARG A 74 -20.33 -1.24 9.24
N ALA A 75 -19.16 -1.64 8.74
CA ALA A 75 -17.91 -0.95 9.07
C ALA A 75 -17.88 0.50 8.53
N ARG A 76 -18.28 0.72 7.27
CA ARG A 76 -18.42 2.07 6.68
C ARG A 76 -19.42 2.91 7.48
N ASP A 77 -20.62 2.40 7.71
CA ASP A 77 -21.69 3.11 8.41
C ASP A 77 -21.28 3.43 9.87
N ALA A 78 -20.49 2.57 10.53
CA ALA A 78 -19.95 2.83 11.86
C ALA A 78 -18.95 4.00 11.87
N ILE A 79 -18.09 4.09 10.84
CA ILE A 79 -17.18 5.23 10.66
C ILE A 79 -17.97 6.52 10.49
N LEU A 80 -18.98 6.53 9.62
CA LEU A 80 -19.82 7.70 9.36
C LEU A 80 -20.60 8.11 10.61
N THR A 81 -21.15 7.14 11.35
CA THR A 81 -21.90 7.40 12.59
C THR A 81 -21.00 7.98 13.70
N ALA A 82 -19.70 7.65 13.70
CA ALA A 82 -18.75 8.18 14.67
C ALA A 82 -18.35 9.65 14.42
N GLU A 83 -18.69 10.22 13.26
CA GLU A 83 -18.46 11.62 12.88
C GLU A 83 -19.74 12.23 12.27
N PRO A 84 -20.84 12.37 13.04
CA PRO A 84 -22.16 12.72 12.50
C PRO A 84 -22.25 14.14 11.93
N GLU A 85 -21.31 15.01 12.27
CA GLU A 85 -21.22 16.38 11.74
C GLU A 85 -20.47 16.45 10.40
N ILE A 86 -19.82 15.35 9.98
CA ILE A 86 -19.02 15.27 8.76
C ILE A 86 -19.86 14.61 7.66
N GLN A 87 -20.19 15.39 6.63
CA GLN A 87 -20.97 14.90 5.48
C GLN A 87 -20.12 14.20 4.42
N ASP A 88 -18.83 14.55 4.33
CA ASP A 88 -17.90 13.97 3.37
C ASP A 88 -17.37 12.63 3.89
N GLU A 89 -17.71 11.52 3.21
CA GLU A 89 -17.30 10.17 3.60
C GLU A 89 -15.77 10.00 3.62
N ASN A 90 -15.05 10.67 2.72
CA ASN A 90 -13.59 10.60 2.66
C ASN A 90 -12.98 11.29 3.89
N VAL A 91 -13.54 12.42 4.31
CA VAL A 91 -13.11 13.12 5.53
C VAL A 91 -13.43 12.28 6.77
N ALA A 92 -14.61 11.67 6.84
CA ALA A 92 -14.99 10.80 7.96
C ALA A 92 -14.06 9.57 8.05
N GLN A 93 -13.78 8.92 6.92
CA GLN A 93 -12.83 7.81 6.86
C GLN A 93 -11.43 8.26 7.26
N ARG A 94 -10.97 9.42 6.79
CA ARG A 94 -9.66 9.94 7.14
C ARG A 94 -9.55 10.24 8.63
N LEU A 95 -10.56 10.86 9.22
CA LEU A 95 -10.64 11.14 10.66
C LEU A 95 -10.56 9.86 11.49
N HIS A 96 -11.25 8.79 11.08
CA HIS A 96 -11.14 7.49 11.73
C HIS A 96 -9.69 7.00 11.78
N TRP A 97 -8.99 7.05 10.64
CA TRP A 97 -7.60 6.59 10.57
C TRP A 97 -6.59 7.53 11.27
N LEU A 98 -6.85 8.84 11.29
CA LEU A 98 -6.04 9.78 12.08
C LEU A 98 -6.17 9.52 13.59
N LYS A 99 -7.36 9.16 14.08
CA LYS A 99 -7.54 8.76 15.49
C LYS A 99 -6.81 7.46 15.82
N PHE A 100 -6.85 6.49 14.90
CA PHE A 100 -6.05 5.27 15.02
C PHE A 100 -4.56 5.59 15.11
N THR A 101 -4.04 6.41 14.19
CA THR A 101 -2.65 6.90 14.20
C THR A 101 -2.32 7.65 15.50
N GLU A 102 -3.21 8.52 15.99
CA GLU A 102 -3.03 9.22 17.28
C GLU A 102 -2.86 8.24 18.44
N ALA A 103 -3.72 7.21 18.52
CA ALA A 103 -3.67 6.21 19.59
C ALA A 103 -2.36 5.40 19.57
N GLU A 104 -1.93 4.96 18.39
CA GLU A 104 -0.66 4.23 18.24
C GLU A 104 0.55 5.12 18.56
N LEU A 105 0.57 6.38 18.13
CA LEU A 105 1.64 7.32 18.48
C LEU A 105 1.73 7.57 19.99
N VAL A 106 0.58 7.71 20.68
CA VAL A 106 0.55 7.85 22.14
C VAL A 106 1.11 6.60 22.83
N LYS A 107 0.72 5.41 22.36
CA LYS A 107 1.17 4.13 22.90
C LYS A 107 2.68 3.91 22.70
N ASP A 108 3.21 4.28 21.55
CA ASP A 108 4.61 4.04 21.18
C ASP A 108 5.57 5.18 21.59
N GLY A 109 5.01 6.25 22.18
CA GLY A 109 5.76 7.39 22.72
C GLY A 109 6.17 8.46 21.69
N ASP A 110 5.52 8.49 20.52
CA ASP A 110 5.67 9.49 19.46
C ASP A 110 7.14 9.82 19.12
N LYS A 111 7.97 8.78 18.92
CA LYS A 111 9.40 8.93 18.67
C LYS A 111 9.70 9.85 17.48
N GLY A 112 8.81 9.92 16.49
CA GLY A 112 8.88 10.77 15.31
C GLY A 112 8.29 12.18 15.45
N GLU A 113 7.77 12.57 16.62
CA GLU A 113 7.14 13.89 16.87
C GLU A 113 5.98 14.24 15.91
N HIS A 114 5.17 13.24 15.55
CA HIS A 114 4.04 13.40 14.63
C HIS A 114 2.74 13.77 15.33
N LEU A 115 2.62 13.53 16.64
CA LEU A 115 1.38 13.74 17.38
C LEU A 115 0.83 15.17 17.28
N PRO A 116 1.65 16.24 17.29
CA PRO A 116 1.15 17.60 17.06
C PRO A 116 0.48 17.78 15.69
N ASN A 117 1.03 17.17 14.64
CA ASN A 117 0.46 17.25 13.29
C ASN A 117 -0.86 16.48 13.20
N VAL A 118 -0.92 15.26 13.72
CA VAL A 118 -2.13 14.43 13.70
C VAL A 118 -3.28 15.13 14.42
N ARG A 119 -3.03 15.71 15.59
CA ARG A 119 -4.04 16.50 16.33
C ARG A 119 -4.50 17.74 15.58
N ALA A 120 -3.56 18.43 14.93
CA ALA A 120 -3.89 19.61 14.13
C ALA A 120 -4.73 19.25 12.90
N LEU A 121 -4.44 18.14 12.23
CA LEU A 121 -5.22 17.59 11.13
C LEU A 121 -6.64 17.22 11.54
N ILE A 122 -6.80 16.46 12.64
CA ILE A 122 -8.12 16.12 13.19
C ILE A 122 -8.94 17.38 13.44
N LYS A 123 -8.33 18.41 14.04
CA LYS A 123 -8.99 19.69 14.27
C LYS A 123 -9.35 20.41 12.96
N ALA A 124 -8.44 20.40 11.98
CA ALA A 124 -8.64 21.08 10.69
C ALA A 124 -9.84 20.50 9.92
N TYR A 125 -9.91 19.17 9.79
CA TYR A 125 -11.03 18.47 9.17
C TYR A 125 -12.35 18.73 9.91
N ARG A 126 -12.38 18.58 11.23
CA ARG A 126 -13.60 18.83 12.03
C ARG A 126 -14.10 20.27 11.94
N SER A 127 -13.19 21.22 11.77
CA SER A 127 -13.55 22.63 11.59
C SER A 127 -13.93 23.00 10.15
N GLY A 128 -13.87 22.05 9.21
CA GLY A 128 -14.10 22.30 7.78
C GLY A 128 -13.02 23.15 7.10
N LYS A 129 -11.87 23.38 7.76
CA LYS A 129 -10.75 24.14 7.19
C LYS A 129 -9.92 23.33 6.21
N LEU A 130 -10.01 22.01 6.30
CA LEU A 130 -9.36 21.07 5.41
C LEU A 130 -10.43 20.16 4.81
N ALA A 131 -10.39 20.00 3.49
CA ALA A 131 -11.21 19.05 2.75
C ALA A 131 -10.29 17.95 2.20
N TRP A 132 -10.85 16.77 1.93
CA TRP A 132 -10.09 15.71 1.27
C TRP A 132 -10.03 15.97 -0.23
N ASP A 133 -8.83 15.88 -0.81
CA ASP A 133 -8.60 15.98 -2.26
C ASP A 133 -7.49 14.97 -2.62
N GLU A 134 -7.82 13.99 -3.46
CA GLU A 134 -6.87 12.94 -3.86
C GLU A 134 -5.76 13.46 -4.79
N THR A 135 -5.92 14.65 -5.37
CA THR A 135 -4.97 15.24 -6.32
C THR A 135 -4.04 16.28 -5.67
N LYS A 136 -4.35 16.69 -4.44
CA LYS A 136 -3.62 17.76 -3.74
C LYS A 136 -3.08 17.30 -2.40
N VAL A 137 -2.01 17.96 -1.98
CA VAL A 137 -1.35 17.77 -0.70
C VAL A 137 -1.32 19.05 0.10
N THR A 138 -1.30 18.90 1.42
CA THR A 138 -0.91 19.94 2.37
C THR A 138 0.27 19.46 3.20
N TYR A 139 1.17 20.38 3.53
CA TYR A 139 2.34 20.09 4.36
C TYR A 139 2.14 20.59 5.77
N TRP A 140 2.54 19.79 6.74
CA TRP A 140 2.39 20.11 8.15
C TRP A 140 3.68 19.85 8.91
N SER A 141 3.99 20.73 9.87
CA SER A 141 5.06 20.51 10.82
C SER A 141 4.73 21.13 12.16
N LYS A 142 5.02 20.40 13.25
CA LYS A 142 4.83 20.85 14.63
C LYS A 142 3.41 21.41 14.89
N GLY A 143 2.41 20.78 14.29
CA GLY A 143 0.99 21.14 14.44
C GLY A 143 0.54 22.36 13.63
N LYS A 144 1.32 22.80 12.63
CA LYS A 144 0.98 23.93 11.76
C LYS A 144 0.94 23.50 10.29
N GLN A 145 -0.09 23.95 9.58
CA GLN A 145 -0.15 23.87 8.13
C GLN A 145 0.85 24.86 7.52
N LEU A 146 1.65 24.40 6.57
CA LEU A 146 2.75 25.15 5.95
C LEU A 146 2.41 25.64 4.54
N CYS A 147 1.39 25.07 3.91
CA CYS A 147 0.92 25.47 2.59
C CYS A 147 -0.59 25.24 2.45
N GLU A 148 -1.22 25.99 1.55
CA GLU A 148 -2.55 25.66 1.06
C GLU A 148 -2.53 24.36 0.23
N PRO A 149 -3.67 23.70 0.02
CA PRO A 149 -3.75 22.52 -0.84
C PRO A 149 -3.22 22.80 -2.26
N GLN A 150 -2.25 21.99 -2.70
CA GLN A 150 -1.57 22.14 -3.99
C GLN A 150 -1.15 20.77 -4.55
N GLU A 151 -0.85 20.68 -5.85
CA GLU A 151 -0.26 19.47 -6.42
C GLU A 151 1.10 19.16 -5.77
N PHE A 152 1.44 17.88 -5.65
CA PHE A 152 2.72 17.48 -5.07
C PHE A 152 3.87 17.82 -6.02
N ASP A 153 4.67 18.81 -5.64
CA ASP A 153 5.93 19.16 -6.28
C ASP A 153 7.11 18.77 -5.38
N VAL A 154 8.01 17.93 -5.89
CA VAL A 154 9.16 17.40 -5.15
C VAL A 154 10.11 18.51 -4.73
N GLU A 155 10.37 19.50 -5.60
CA GLU A 155 11.35 20.55 -5.29
C GLU A 155 10.79 21.54 -4.27
N GLY A 156 9.51 21.92 -4.40
CA GLY A 156 8.76 22.67 -3.40
C GLY A 156 8.68 21.94 -2.06
N PHE A 157 8.39 20.63 -2.07
CA PHE A 157 8.39 19.79 -0.89
C PHE A 157 9.75 19.80 -0.18
N LYS A 158 10.85 19.53 -0.89
CA LYS A 158 12.22 19.55 -0.34
C LYS A 158 12.52 20.87 0.37
N LYS A 159 12.21 21.99 -0.29
CA LYS A 159 12.47 23.32 0.25
C LYS A 159 11.68 23.56 1.55
N ILE A 160 10.40 23.22 1.57
CA ILE A 160 9.54 23.39 2.75
C ILE A 160 9.96 22.44 3.87
N ASN A 161 10.28 21.19 3.54
CA ASN A 161 10.75 20.18 4.48
C ASN A 161 12.06 20.63 5.15
N LEU A 162 13.06 21.01 4.37
CA LEU A 162 14.36 21.47 4.89
C LEU A 162 14.20 22.71 5.78
N ALA A 163 13.40 23.69 5.36
CA ALA A 163 13.15 24.91 6.13
C ALA A 163 12.49 24.66 7.50
N ASN A 164 11.86 23.50 7.70
CA ASN A 164 11.15 23.14 8.93
C ASN A 164 11.83 22.01 9.72
N ASN A 165 13.07 21.64 9.39
CA ASN A 165 13.76 20.46 9.95
C ASN A 165 12.95 19.17 9.75
N GLY A 166 12.37 18.99 8.57
CA GLY A 166 11.39 17.95 8.29
C GLY A 166 11.94 16.53 8.14
N HIS A 167 13.09 16.23 8.74
CA HIS A 167 13.52 14.84 8.96
C HIS A 167 12.73 14.17 10.11
N LYS A 168 12.03 14.99 10.90
CA LYS A 168 11.19 14.59 12.02
C LYS A 168 9.98 15.52 12.15
N GLY A 169 8.84 14.98 12.58
CA GLY A 169 7.63 15.77 12.87
C GLY A 169 7.11 16.52 11.64
N PHE A 170 7.38 16.00 10.44
CA PHE A 170 6.82 16.49 9.18
C PHE A 170 5.73 15.54 8.71
N TRP A 171 4.76 16.07 7.99
CA TRP A 171 3.61 15.31 7.52
C TRP A 171 3.17 15.82 6.16
N VAL A 172 2.87 14.88 5.26
CA VAL A 172 2.21 15.14 3.98
C VAL A 172 0.81 14.56 4.05
N GLU A 173 -0.20 15.41 3.93
CA GLU A 173 -1.60 15.03 3.97
C GLU A 173 -2.25 15.21 2.60
N GLY A 174 -2.94 14.19 2.10
CA GLY A 174 -3.60 14.17 0.79
C GLY A 174 -2.80 13.42 -0.28
N GLY A 175 -3.17 13.58 -1.55
CA GLY A 175 -2.49 12.97 -2.70
C GLY A 175 -2.70 11.46 -2.88
N GLU A 176 -3.46 10.84 -1.98
CA GLU A 176 -3.67 9.40 -1.87
C GLU A 176 -5.14 9.13 -1.47
N LYS A 177 -5.58 7.87 -1.40
CA LYS A 177 -6.91 7.54 -0.83
C LYS A 177 -6.93 7.81 0.69
N PRO A 178 -8.07 8.12 1.34
CA PRO A 178 -8.13 8.46 2.77
C PRO A 178 -7.92 7.29 3.73
N GLY A 179 -8.09 6.06 3.22
CA GLY A 179 -7.92 4.81 3.94
C GLY A 179 -6.46 4.36 4.16
N PRO A 180 -6.28 3.17 4.76
CA PRO A 180 -4.98 2.55 4.92
C PRO A 180 -4.47 2.07 3.56
N PHE A 181 -3.15 1.89 3.46
CA PHE A 181 -2.56 1.24 2.30
C PHE A 181 -2.53 -0.27 2.43
N ASN A 182 -2.65 -0.96 1.30
CA ASN A 182 -2.49 -2.39 1.28
C ASN A 182 -1.00 -2.75 1.22
N MET A 183 -0.60 -3.59 2.16
CA MET A 183 0.67 -4.30 2.17
C MET A 183 0.28 -5.77 2.34
N PHE A 184 0.25 -6.53 1.25
CA PHE A 184 -0.17 -7.93 1.28
C PHE A 184 0.97 -8.97 1.43
N PRO A 185 2.16 -8.70 2.00
CA PRO A 185 3.11 -9.79 2.19
C PRO A 185 2.62 -10.69 3.33
N SER A 186 2.09 -11.85 2.99
CA SER A 186 2.10 -13.02 3.89
C SER A 186 3.15 -13.98 3.37
N PHE A 187 4.22 -14.19 4.15
CA PHE A 187 5.20 -15.23 3.86
C PHE A 187 5.16 -16.24 5.00
N ILE A 188 4.81 -17.49 4.68
CA ILE A 188 5.00 -18.60 5.60
C ILE A 188 6.42 -19.07 5.38
N ASN A 189 7.32 -18.70 6.29
CA ASN A 189 8.64 -19.30 6.35
C ASN A 189 8.50 -20.59 7.16
N ASP A 190 8.37 -21.74 6.49
CA ASP A 190 8.49 -23.02 7.18
C ASP A 190 9.99 -23.27 7.45
N PRO A 191 10.44 -23.24 8.73
CA PRO A 191 11.85 -23.43 9.07
C PRO A 191 12.36 -24.86 8.81
N THR A 192 11.49 -25.78 8.39
CA THR A 192 11.78 -27.22 8.28
C THR A 192 11.78 -27.76 6.84
N THR A 193 11.33 -26.99 5.85
CA THR A 193 11.23 -27.48 4.46
C THR A 193 12.42 -27.12 3.58
N ILE A 194 12.81 -28.12 2.78
CA ILE A 194 13.65 -28.10 1.57
C ILE A 194 13.54 -26.76 0.82
N PRO A 195 14.62 -26.24 0.18
CA PRO A 195 14.54 -25.02 -0.62
C PRO A 195 13.36 -25.09 -1.58
N LEU A 196 12.30 -24.36 -1.24
CA LEU A 196 11.12 -24.24 -2.06
C LEU A 196 11.54 -23.40 -3.27
N ASN A 197 11.37 -23.97 -4.46
CA ASN A 197 11.46 -23.23 -5.72
C ASN A 197 10.29 -22.26 -5.78
N TYR A 198 10.37 -21.15 -5.04
CA TYR A 198 9.38 -20.11 -5.13
C TYR A 198 9.55 -19.38 -6.46
N HIS A 199 8.49 -19.32 -7.26
CA HIS A 199 8.40 -18.43 -8.42
C HIS A 199 8.22 -16.99 -7.92
N GLN A 200 9.33 -16.41 -7.44
CA GLN A 200 9.41 -15.05 -6.95
C GLN A 200 10.34 -14.24 -7.82
N HIS A 201 9.95 -13.01 -8.13
CA HIS A 201 10.83 -12.08 -8.80
C HIS A 201 11.51 -11.20 -7.78
N GLU A 202 12.83 -11.09 -7.89
CA GLU A 202 13.62 -10.18 -7.09
C GLU A 202 14.16 -9.06 -7.98
N ILE A 203 13.95 -7.83 -7.55
CA ILE A 203 14.39 -6.63 -8.26
C ILE A 203 15.48 -5.95 -7.44
N TRP A 204 16.54 -5.52 -8.12
CA TRP A 204 17.62 -4.77 -7.50
C TRP A 204 17.36 -3.28 -7.60
N PHE A 205 17.46 -2.58 -6.46
CA PHE A 205 17.38 -1.13 -6.40
C PHE A 205 18.66 -0.55 -5.80
N ASP A 206 19.09 0.58 -6.35
CA ASP A 206 19.94 1.54 -5.64
C ASP A 206 19.01 2.45 -4.83
N VAL A 207 19.20 2.53 -3.52
CA VAL A 207 18.40 3.39 -2.63
C VAL A 207 19.30 4.32 -1.84
N GLN A 208 18.94 5.60 -1.77
CA GLN A 208 19.70 6.60 -1.03
C GLN A 208 18.81 7.67 -0.40
N VAL A 209 19.38 8.42 0.54
CA VAL A 209 18.77 9.67 1.00
C VAL A 209 18.74 10.64 -0.16
N SER A 210 17.57 11.22 -0.41
CA SER A 210 17.39 12.31 -1.36
C SER A 210 18.27 13.50 -0.96
N ASP A 211 19.24 13.85 -1.81
CA ASP A 211 20.19 14.92 -1.48
C ASP A 211 19.47 16.28 -1.42
N SER A 212 19.52 16.91 -0.24
CA SER A 212 19.16 18.32 -0.04
C SER A 212 20.38 19.15 0.41
N ARG A 213 21.61 18.60 0.32
CA ARG A 213 22.81 19.31 0.74
C ARG A 213 23.22 20.36 -0.30
N PRO A 214 23.86 21.46 0.13
CA PRO A 214 24.64 22.29 -0.77
C PRO A 214 25.79 21.45 -1.35
N VAL A 215 26.14 21.71 -2.62
CA VAL A 215 27.10 21.06 -3.54
C VAL A 215 28.48 20.67 -2.94
N GLN A 216 28.79 21.02 -1.70
CA GLN A 216 30.07 20.78 -1.03
C GLN A 216 29.96 19.60 -0.06
N GLY A 217 30.23 18.40 -0.56
CA GLY A 217 30.36 17.18 0.26
C GLY A 217 30.82 15.99 -0.58
N PRO A 218 31.32 14.92 0.05
CA PRO A 218 31.53 13.65 -0.65
C PRO A 218 30.20 13.17 -1.27
N PRO A 219 30.25 12.52 -2.44
CA PRO A 219 29.06 11.99 -3.10
C PRO A 219 28.37 10.98 -2.19
N ILE A 220 27.03 11.05 -2.13
CA ILE A 220 26.24 10.03 -1.43
C ILE A 220 26.41 8.71 -2.18
N VAL A 221 26.78 7.66 -1.45
CA VAL A 221 26.86 6.31 -2.01
C VAL A 221 25.50 5.63 -1.82
N PRO A 222 24.82 5.20 -2.90
CA PRO A 222 23.57 4.47 -2.77
C PRO A 222 23.80 3.09 -2.16
N LYS A 223 22.82 2.60 -1.41
CA LYS A 223 22.78 1.22 -0.96
C LYS A 223 22.10 0.36 -2.01
N GLN A 224 22.82 -0.62 -2.54
CA GLN A 224 22.26 -1.57 -3.49
C GLN A 224 21.56 -2.69 -2.70
N MET A 225 20.27 -2.88 -2.94
CA MET A 225 19.46 -3.84 -2.19
C MET A 225 18.53 -4.60 -3.12
N LYS A 226 18.19 -5.80 -2.69
CA LYS A 226 17.28 -6.71 -3.37
C LYS A 226 15.91 -6.65 -2.70
N PHE A 227 14.87 -6.56 -3.51
CA PHE A 227 13.47 -6.45 -3.12
C PHE A 227 12.66 -7.54 -3.78
N LEU A 228 11.74 -8.15 -3.05
CA LEU A 228 10.72 -9.02 -3.62
C LEU A 228 9.73 -8.16 -4.39
N ASP A 229 9.42 -8.56 -5.62
CA ASP A 229 8.31 -7.98 -6.35
C ASP A 229 6.99 -8.46 -5.74
N ASP A 230 6.27 -7.54 -5.11
CA ASP A 230 4.96 -7.80 -4.54
C ASP A 230 3.94 -6.91 -5.25
N SER A 231 3.14 -7.50 -6.13
CA SER A 231 2.05 -6.81 -6.84
C SER A 231 0.92 -6.34 -5.92
N GLY A 232 0.83 -6.87 -4.69
CA GLY A 232 -0.15 -6.48 -3.69
C GLY A 232 0.30 -5.35 -2.76
N SER A 233 1.58 -4.99 -2.74
CA SER A 233 2.09 -3.93 -1.86
C SER A 233 2.09 -2.57 -2.53
N HIS A 234 1.42 -1.60 -1.90
CA HIS A 234 1.36 -0.23 -2.41
C HIS A 234 2.70 0.51 -2.25
N LEU A 235 3.39 0.30 -1.12
CA LEU A 235 4.61 1.04 -0.77
C LEU A 235 5.85 0.18 -0.87
N MET A 236 6.97 0.80 -1.25
CA MET A 236 8.29 0.21 -1.05
C MET A 236 8.54 0.08 0.45
N CYS A 237 9.11 -1.03 0.90
CA CYS A 237 9.33 -1.30 2.31
C CYS A 237 10.75 -1.77 2.58
N ILE A 238 11.41 -1.11 3.54
CA ILE A 238 12.71 -1.53 4.09
C ILE A 238 12.61 -1.67 5.61
N PHE A 239 13.69 -2.13 6.24
CA PHE A 239 13.78 -2.23 7.69
C PHE A 239 14.55 -1.04 8.28
N GLN A 240 14.38 -0.80 9.57
CA GLN A 240 15.06 0.30 10.27
C GLN A 240 16.59 0.23 10.15
N ASP A 241 17.19 -0.96 10.25
CA ASP A 241 18.63 -1.14 10.09
C ASP A 241 19.12 -0.88 8.66
N ASP A 242 18.28 -1.11 7.64
CA ASP A 242 18.57 -0.70 6.26
C ASP A 242 18.62 0.82 6.14
N LEU A 243 17.66 1.51 6.77
CA LEU A 243 17.61 2.96 6.81
C LEU A 243 18.83 3.54 7.56
N ASP A 244 19.21 2.95 8.69
CA ASP A 244 20.39 3.36 9.46
C ASP A 244 21.67 3.24 8.62
N GLU A 245 21.82 2.18 7.83
CA GLU A 245 22.95 2.01 6.90
C GLU A 245 22.91 3.04 5.76
N ILE A 246 21.73 3.31 5.18
CA ILE A 246 21.55 4.34 4.15
C ILE A 246 21.94 5.73 4.69
N ILE A 247 21.54 6.05 5.93
CA ILE A 247 21.93 7.30 6.61
C ILE A 247 23.44 7.35 6.83
N SER A 248 24.06 6.24 7.24
CA SER A 248 25.50 6.14 7.41
C SER A 248 26.27 6.40 6.11
N LEU A 249 25.83 5.77 5.01
CA LEU A 249 26.36 5.99 3.66
C LEU A 249 26.13 7.42 3.15
N ALA A 250 25.09 8.09 3.66
CA ALA A 250 24.81 9.50 3.43
C ALA A 250 25.49 10.44 4.44
N HIS A 251 26.50 9.97 5.18
CA HIS A 251 27.27 10.74 6.16
C HIS A 251 26.41 11.38 7.26
N GLY A 252 25.38 10.66 7.72
CA GLY A 252 24.45 11.12 8.76
C GLY A 252 23.32 12.00 8.24
N THR A 253 23.24 12.25 6.93
CA THR A 253 22.12 13.00 6.32
C THR A 253 20.82 12.22 6.55
N GLN A 254 19.83 12.88 7.14
CA GLN A 254 18.54 12.26 7.45
C GLN A 254 17.59 12.34 6.24
N PRO A 255 16.80 11.30 5.97
CA PRO A 255 15.78 11.35 4.94
C PRO A 255 14.61 12.26 5.35
N MET A 256 13.92 12.79 4.34
CA MET A 256 12.72 13.61 4.56
C MET A 256 11.57 12.75 5.07
N ASP A 257 10.91 13.26 6.09
CA ASP A 257 9.79 12.63 6.75
C ASP A 257 8.47 13.02 6.07
N ILE A 258 7.57 12.05 5.89
CA ILE A 258 6.26 12.28 5.25
C ILE A 258 5.09 11.80 6.11
N GLY A 259 5.37 11.50 7.39
CA GLY A 259 4.38 11.08 8.37
C GLY A 259 4.01 9.60 8.25
N PRO A 260 3.73 8.93 9.37
CA PRO A 260 3.34 7.53 9.35
C PRO A 260 1.97 7.35 8.71
N ARG A 261 1.72 6.15 8.18
CA ARG A 261 0.44 5.80 7.56
C ARG A 261 -0.05 4.45 8.06
N PRO A 262 -1.35 4.30 8.32
CA PRO A 262 -1.96 3.00 8.51
C PRO A 262 -1.80 2.15 7.25
N VAL A 263 -1.36 0.91 7.44
CA VAL A 263 -1.26 -0.11 6.40
C VAL A 263 -2.00 -1.36 6.86
N VAL A 264 -2.77 -1.97 5.96
CA VAL A 264 -3.39 -3.27 6.16
C VAL A 264 -2.33 -4.32 5.86
N THR A 265 -2.09 -5.20 6.82
CA THR A 265 -1.22 -6.37 6.69
C THR A 265 -2.02 -7.65 6.94
N ALA A 266 -1.42 -8.81 6.68
CA ALA A 266 -2.01 -10.09 7.06
C ALA A 266 -2.30 -10.21 8.58
N ASN A 267 -1.60 -9.44 9.42
CA ASN A 267 -1.75 -9.43 10.88
C ASN A 267 -2.59 -8.24 11.38
N GLY A 268 -3.43 -7.67 10.51
CA GLY A 268 -4.25 -6.50 10.83
C GLY A 268 -3.59 -5.17 10.44
N VAL A 269 -4.16 -4.07 10.93
CA VAL A 269 -3.71 -2.72 10.58
C VAL A 269 -2.57 -2.28 11.49
N ARG A 270 -1.51 -1.73 10.90
CA ARG A 270 -0.38 -1.14 11.63
C ARG A 270 -0.08 0.25 11.12
N ASN A 271 0.42 1.11 11.99
CA ASN A 271 0.93 2.41 11.57
C ASN A 271 2.43 2.26 11.28
N LEU A 272 2.86 2.51 10.04
CA LEU A 272 4.27 2.45 9.65
C LEU A 272 4.81 3.84 9.39
N ASP A 273 6.00 4.13 9.91
CA ASP A 273 6.76 5.31 9.57
C ASP A 273 7.09 5.32 8.09
N ARG A 274 7.07 6.51 7.48
CA ARG A 274 7.36 6.67 6.05
C ARG A 274 8.39 7.77 5.83
N LYS A 275 9.36 7.47 4.99
CA LYS A 275 10.39 8.42 4.55
C LYS A 275 10.35 8.55 3.04
N LEU A 276 10.67 9.74 2.53
CA LEU A 276 10.90 9.94 1.11
C LEU A 276 12.38 9.64 0.82
N LEU A 277 12.62 8.61 0.02
CA LEU A 277 13.95 8.19 -0.43
C LEU A 277 14.07 8.34 -1.94
N GLU A 278 15.31 8.38 -2.44
CA GLU A 278 15.57 8.30 -3.86
C GLU A 278 15.94 6.87 -4.23
N ALA A 279 15.32 6.34 -5.28
CA ALA A 279 15.57 4.98 -5.74
C ALA A 279 15.78 4.91 -7.26
N ARG A 280 16.57 3.93 -7.69
CA ARG A 280 16.75 3.56 -9.11
C ARG A 280 16.68 2.06 -9.26
N VAL A 281 16.11 1.60 -10.36
CA VAL A 281 16.10 0.18 -10.72
C VAL A 281 17.43 -0.20 -11.36
N LEU A 282 17.91 -1.39 -11.02
CA LEU A 282 19.15 -1.98 -11.53
C LEU A 282 18.89 -3.28 -12.30
N THR A 283 19.79 -3.61 -13.22
CA THR A 283 19.89 -4.96 -13.80
C THR A 283 20.41 -5.96 -12.76
N PRO A 284 20.31 -7.28 -13.01
CA PRO A 284 20.99 -8.29 -12.18
C PRO A 284 22.51 -8.14 -12.11
N LYS A 285 23.12 -7.37 -13.03
CA LYS A 285 24.55 -7.01 -13.02
C LYS A 285 24.82 -5.67 -12.32
N LEU A 286 23.81 -5.11 -11.64
CA LEU A 286 23.87 -3.87 -10.89
C LEU A 286 24.08 -2.62 -11.76
N GLU A 287 23.67 -2.68 -13.03
CA GLU A 287 23.69 -1.54 -13.94
C GLU A 287 22.39 -0.74 -13.80
N VAL A 288 22.48 0.59 -13.69
CA VAL A 288 21.31 1.47 -13.53
C VAL A 288 20.48 1.50 -14.82
N ILE A 289 19.17 1.26 -14.70
CA ILE A 289 18.23 1.31 -15.84
C ILE A 289 17.24 2.48 -15.79
N THR A 290 16.94 3.02 -14.60
CA THR A 290 16.05 4.18 -14.46
C THR A 290 16.79 5.43 -13.98
N ARG A 291 16.23 6.60 -14.32
CA ARG A 291 16.58 7.85 -13.62
C ARG A 291 16.23 7.74 -12.13
N PRO A 292 16.89 8.52 -11.26
CA PRO A 292 16.48 8.61 -9.86
C PRO A 292 15.03 9.07 -9.72
N SER A 293 14.29 8.41 -8.83
CA SER A 293 12.89 8.69 -8.56
C SER A 293 12.66 8.79 -7.06
N PHE A 294 11.78 9.70 -6.65
CA PHE A 294 11.38 9.85 -5.25
C PHE A 294 10.32 8.82 -4.91
N VAL A 295 10.57 8.04 -3.87
CA VAL A 295 9.73 6.92 -3.48
C VAL A 295 9.37 7.05 -2.00
N ALA A 296 8.08 7.05 -1.71
CA ALA A 296 7.59 6.89 -0.35
C ALA A 296 7.93 5.47 0.12
N CYS A 297 8.79 5.37 1.13
CA CYS A 297 9.26 4.12 1.68
C CYS A 297 8.75 3.93 3.10
N SER A 298 8.03 2.84 3.33
CA SER A 298 7.65 2.41 4.68
C SER A 298 8.84 1.79 5.39
N ILE A 299 9.02 2.14 6.66
CA ILE A 299 10.09 1.65 7.50
C ILE A 299 9.51 0.66 8.51
N ARG A 300 9.95 -0.60 8.44
CA ARG A 300 9.58 -1.64 9.40
C ARG A 300 10.58 -1.74 10.55
N PRO A 301 10.12 -2.10 11.76
CA PRO A 301 11.03 -2.42 12.85
C PRO A 301 11.99 -3.55 12.48
N THR A 302 13.25 -3.47 12.90
CA THR A 302 14.23 -4.55 12.69
C THR A 302 13.78 -5.87 13.31
N SER A 303 12.98 -5.85 14.38
CA SER A 303 12.41 -7.05 15.01
C SER A 303 11.54 -7.89 14.06
N ASP A 304 10.98 -7.28 13.02
CA ASP A 304 10.15 -7.98 12.04
C ASP A 304 10.96 -8.95 11.17
N LYS A 305 12.30 -8.81 11.15
CA LYS A 305 13.23 -9.69 10.43
C LYS A 305 13.25 -11.12 10.94
N SER A 306 12.75 -11.38 12.15
CA SER A 306 12.74 -12.72 12.75
C SER A 306 11.99 -13.75 11.91
N TYR A 307 11.04 -13.33 11.06
CA TYR A 307 10.25 -14.21 10.20
C TYR A 307 10.72 -14.17 8.74
N SER A 308 11.06 -12.98 8.23
CA SER A 308 11.54 -12.78 6.86
C SER A 308 12.38 -11.51 6.77
N ASN A 309 13.53 -11.61 6.08
CA ASN A 309 14.39 -10.47 5.76
C ASN A 309 14.02 -9.81 4.41
N THR A 310 12.85 -10.15 3.87
CA THR A 310 12.44 -9.70 2.55
C THR A 310 11.92 -8.27 2.59
N ARG A 311 12.51 -7.43 1.72
CA ARG A 311 12.06 -6.07 1.43
C ARG A 311 11.03 -6.11 0.31
N LEU A 312 10.10 -5.16 0.28
CA LEU A 312 9.04 -5.13 -0.73
C LEU A 312 9.26 -4.00 -1.72
N SER A 313 9.13 -4.30 -3.01
CA SER A 313 9.39 -3.34 -4.07
C SER A 313 8.39 -2.19 -4.10
N GLY A 314 7.13 -2.45 -3.75
CA GLY A 314 6.01 -1.55 -4.01
C GLY A 314 5.71 -1.40 -5.51
N VAL A 315 4.72 -0.58 -5.85
CA VAL A 315 4.29 -0.42 -7.25
C VAL A 315 5.08 0.63 -8.04
N TRP A 316 5.86 1.50 -7.39
CA TRP A 316 6.43 2.71 -8.00
C TRP A 316 7.26 2.43 -9.27
N TRP A 317 8.08 1.38 -9.27
CA TRP A 317 8.98 1.06 -10.37
C TRP A 317 8.25 0.53 -11.60
N LYS A 318 7.05 -0.04 -11.41
CA LYS A 318 6.17 -0.51 -12.49
C LYS A 318 5.59 0.65 -13.30
N ASN A 319 5.56 1.85 -12.73
CA ASN A 319 5.15 3.07 -13.43
C ASN A 319 6.29 3.66 -14.28
N LEU A 320 7.50 3.10 -14.24
CA LEU A 320 8.68 3.63 -14.93
C LEU A 320 9.16 2.73 -16.07
N LEU A 321 8.76 1.46 -16.10
CA LEU A 321 9.31 0.42 -16.97
C LEU A 321 8.21 -0.41 -17.61
N TYR A 322 8.49 -0.92 -18.79
CA TYR A 322 7.68 -1.96 -19.43
C TYR A 322 8.00 -3.31 -18.80
N LEU A 323 6.96 -4.05 -18.45
CA LEU A 323 7.02 -5.34 -17.80
C LEU A 323 6.24 -6.38 -18.59
N GLY A 324 6.76 -7.60 -18.67
CA GLY A 324 6.01 -8.72 -19.19
C GLY A 324 6.59 -10.07 -18.81
N MET A 325 5.79 -11.10 -18.97
CA MET A 325 6.15 -12.48 -18.74
C MET A 325 5.69 -13.31 -19.94
N ALA A 326 6.35 -14.44 -20.16
CA ALA A 326 6.00 -15.37 -21.21
C ALA A 326 5.59 -16.71 -20.59
N PRO A 327 4.52 -17.38 -21.07
CA PRO A 327 4.17 -18.74 -20.65
C PRO A 327 5.16 -19.83 -21.15
N ASP A 328 6.44 -19.68 -20.82
CA ASP A 328 7.54 -20.58 -21.22
C ASP A 328 8.06 -21.45 -20.08
N ASP A 329 7.30 -21.53 -18.97
CA ASP A 329 7.62 -22.24 -17.73
C ASP A 329 8.91 -21.74 -17.02
N THR A 330 9.56 -20.68 -17.53
CA THR A 330 10.77 -20.14 -16.89
C THR A 330 10.46 -19.22 -15.73
N GLY A 331 9.22 -18.70 -15.66
CA GLY A 331 8.84 -17.67 -14.69
C GLY A 331 9.73 -16.43 -14.79
N ARG A 332 10.20 -16.06 -15.98
CA ARG A 332 11.03 -14.86 -16.17
C ARG A 332 10.16 -13.62 -16.28
N LEU A 333 10.55 -12.59 -15.51
CA LEU A 333 10.04 -11.24 -15.67
C LEU A 333 10.97 -10.45 -16.61
N TYR A 334 10.44 -10.06 -17.75
CA TYR A 334 11.10 -9.20 -18.71
C TYR A 334 10.84 -7.75 -18.33
N VAL A 335 11.91 -6.98 -18.20
CA VAL A 335 11.88 -5.58 -17.76
C VAL A 335 12.67 -4.75 -18.75
N SER A 336 12.09 -3.65 -19.24
CA SER A 336 12.74 -2.77 -20.21
C SER A 336 12.28 -1.32 -20.08
N THR A 337 13.11 -0.38 -20.52
CA THR A 337 12.73 1.04 -20.66
C THR A 337 11.93 1.32 -21.94
N ASP A 338 11.90 0.36 -22.88
CA ASP A 338 11.10 0.44 -24.10
C ASP A 338 10.38 -0.88 -24.43
N LYS A 339 9.21 -0.75 -25.06
CA LYS A 339 8.34 -1.88 -25.39
C LYS A 339 9.00 -2.87 -26.36
N THR A 340 9.76 -2.40 -27.33
CA THR A 340 10.34 -3.25 -28.38
C THR A 340 11.38 -4.21 -27.81
N ASN A 341 12.30 -3.69 -26.98
CA ASN A 341 13.32 -4.49 -26.30
C ASN A 341 12.73 -5.37 -25.19
N MET A 342 11.52 -5.07 -24.71
CA MET A 342 10.78 -5.99 -23.82
C MET A 342 10.22 -7.18 -24.61
N VAL A 343 9.60 -6.94 -25.77
CA VAL A 343 8.86 -7.96 -26.54
C VAL A 343 9.78 -8.86 -27.36
N ASN A 344 10.77 -8.31 -28.06
CA ASN A 344 11.66 -9.07 -28.94
C ASN A 344 12.37 -10.29 -28.29
N PRO A 345 12.82 -10.24 -27.02
CA PRO A 345 13.44 -11.40 -26.38
C PRO A 345 12.42 -12.38 -25.77
N MET A 346 11.12 -12.09 -25.81
CA MET A 346 10.11 -13.03 -25.35
C MET A 346 9.98 -14.19 -26.35
N PRO A 347 9.88 -15.44 -25.88
CA PRO A 347 9.68 -16.57 -26.76
C PRO A 347 8.30 -16.52 -27.43
N ASP A 348 8.23 -16.98 -28.67
CA ASP A 348 6.96 -17.35 -29.31
C ASP A 348 6.44 -18.62 -28.63
N ILE A 349 5.17 -18.60 -28.22
CA ILE A 349 4.58 -19.70 -27.44
C ILE A 349 3.40 -20.30 -28.17
N ASP A 350 3.44 -21.62 -28.31
CA ASP A 350 2.32 -22.41 -28.79
C ASP A 350 1.38 -22.73 -27.63
N SER A 351 0.36 -21.89 -27.45
CA SER A 351 -0.67 -22.07 -26.42
C SER A 351 -1.42 -23.41 -26.49
N ASN A 352 -1.40 -24.11 -27.63
CA ASN A 352 -2.06 -25.42 -27.75
C ASN A 352 -1.27 -26.54 -27.05
N ASN A 353 0.03 -26.32 -26.82
CA ASN A 353 0.95 -27.29 -26.23
C ASN A 353 1.50 -26.84 -24.87
N ALA A 354 1.08 -25.68 -24.36
CA ALA A 354 1.48 -25.20 -23.04
C ALA A 354 0.81 -26.06 -21.94
N SER A 355 1.60 -26.47 -20.95
CA SER A 355 1.11 -27.16 -19.75
C SER A 355 1.34 -26.30 -18.52
N ALA A 356 0.38 -26.27 -17.60
CA ALA A 356 0.64 -25.70 -16.28
C ALA A 356 1.72 -26.52 -15.57
N PRO A 357 2.67 -25.89 -14.86
CA PRO A 357 3.62 -26.61 -14.03
C PRO A 357 2.85 -27.44 -12.98
N VAL A 358 3.32 -28.68 -12.75
CA VAL A 358 2.72 -29.66 -11.82
C VAL A 358 3.40 -29.60 -10.46
#